data_AF-A0A3Q7IHZ4-F1
#
_entry.id   AF-A0A3Q7IHZ4-F1
#
_cell.length_a   1.000
_cell.length_b   1.000
_cell.length_c   1.000
_cell.angle_alpha   90.00
_cell.angle_beta   90.00
_cell.angle_gamma   90.00
#
_symmetry.space_group_name_H-M   'P 1'
#
loop_
_entity.id
_entity.type
_entity.pdbx_description
1 polymer ?
#
loop_
_entity_poly.entity_id
_entity_poly.type
_entity_poly.pdbx_seq_one_letter_code
_entity_poly.pdbx_strand_id
1 'polypeptide(L)' 'MRLSACCLLFSLLLLTVSAEQCGRQAGVAHCAAGLCCSKFGWCGYTDAHCAPGNCQSQCPPRNYLHLLLLET' A
#
# COMPACT_ATOMS: atom_id res chain seq x y z
N MET A 1 15.65 24.87 -25.99
CA MET A 1 16.29 24.69 -24.66
C MET A 1 15.30 24.49 -23.49
N ARG A 2 14.03 24.95 -23.56
CA ARG A 2 13.06 24.76 -22.45
C ARG A 2 12.36 23.39 -22.40
N LEU A 3 12.29 22.68 -23.53
CA LEU A 3 11.66 21.35 -23.61
C LEU A 3 12.49 20.25 -22.90
N SER A 4 13.81 20.37 -22.92
CA SER A 4 14.74 19.42 -22.27
C SER A 4 14.61 19.44 -20.74
N ALA A 5 14.39 20.62 -20.14
CA ALA A 5 14.18 20.74 -18.70
C ALA A 5 12.87 20.06 -18.25
N CYS A 6 11.77 20.22 -18.98
CA CYS A 6 10.50 19.54 -18.66
C CYS A 6 10.59 18.01 -18.80
N CYS A 7 11.27 17.50 -19.82
CA CYS A 7 11.46 16.05 -19.98
C CYS A 7 12.34 15.46 -18.86
N LEU A 8 13.39 16.16 -18.44
CA LEU A 8 14.24 15.73 -17.33
C LEU A 8 13.49 15.77 -16.00
N LEU A 9 12.66 16.79 -15.76
CA LEU A 9 11.80 16.88 -14.58
C LEU A 9 10.73 15.77 -14.55
N PHE A 10 10.15 15.42 -15.69
CA PHE A 10 9.18 14.33 -15.80
C PHE A 10 9.81 12.96 -15.54
N SER A 11 11.00 12.71 -16.10
CA SER A 11 11.79 11.51 -15.80
C SER A 11 12.20 11.45 -14.32
N LEU A 12 12.53 12.59 -13.69
CA LEU A 12 12.88 12.65 -12.27
C LEU A 12 11.68 12.34 -11.36
N LEU A 13 10.45 12.78 -11.73
CA LEU A 13 9.22 12.48 -10.99
C LEU A 13 8.87 10.99 -10.95
N LEU A 14 9.21 10.24 -12.01
CA LEU A 14 8.93 8.80 -12.12
C LEU A 14 9.86 7.94 -11.26
N LEU A 15 11.05 8.43 -10.91
CA LEU A 15 11.98 7.70 -10.04
C LEU A 15 11.57 7.73 -8.55
N THR A 16 10.74 8.69 -8.15
CA THR A 16 10.50 8.96 -6.73
C THR A 16 9.29 8.24 -6.14
N VAL A 17 8.53 7.47 -6.94
CA VAL A 17 7.34 6.74 -6.45
C VAL A 17 7.55 5.22 -6.53
N SER A 18 8.33 4.68 -5.60
CA SER A 18 8.32 3.24 -5.33
C SER A 18 7.17 2.93 -4.38
N ALA A 19 6.14 2.24 -4.87
CA ALA A 19 5.18 1.60 -3.99
C ALA A 19 5.77 0.25 -3.56
N GLU A 20 5.86 0.00 -2.25
CA GLU A 20 6.45 -1.24 -1.74
C GLU A 20 5.52 -2.45 -2.01
N GLN A 21 6.07 -3.48 -2.66
CA GLN A 21 5.35 -4.71 -2.99
C GLN A 21 5.48 -5.75 -1.87
N CYS A 22 4.45 -6.57 -1.70
CA CYS A 22 4.36 -7.54 -0.60
C CYS A 22 3.60 -8.82 -0.99
N GLY A 23 3.62 -9.80 -0.10
CA GLY A 23 2.85 -11.03 -0.23
C GLY A 23 3.36 -11.93 -1.35
N ARG A 24 2.48 -12.77 -1.89
CA ARG A 24 2.84 -13.77 -2.93
C ARG A 24 3.41 -13.14 -4.21
N GLN A 25 3.08 -11.88 -4.48
CA GLN A 25 3.55 -11.10 -5.63
C GLN A 25 5.03 -10.69 -5.47
N ALA A 26 5.55 -10.69 -4.25
CA ALA A 26 6.89 -10.25 -3.90
C ALA A 26 7.64 -11.31 -3.08
N GLY A 27 7.48 -12.59 -3.41
CA GLY A 27 8.21 -13.67 -2.75
C GLY A 27 7.95 -13.75 -1.24
N VAL A 28 6.69 -13.59 -0.83
CA VAL A 28 6.22 -13.53 0.57
C VAL A 28 6.83 -12.40 1.40
N ALA A 29 7.29 -11.32 0.76
CA ALA A 29 7.76 -10.12 1.45
C ALA A 29 6.68 -9.49 2.34
N HIS A 30 7.12 -8.88 3.43
CA HIS A 30 6.29 -8.16 4.38
C HIS A 30 6.43 -6.65 4.17
N CYS A 31 5.33 -5.92 4.38
CA CYS A 31 5.34 -4.47 4.49
C CYS A 31 6.06 -3.99 5.76
N ALA A 32 6.42 -2.71 5.77
CA ALA A 32 6.86 -2.02 6.98
C ALA A 32 5.79 -2.07 8.09
N ALA A 33 6.22 -1.92 9.34
CA ALA A 33 5.33 -2.00 10.49
C ALA A 33 4.18 -0.98 10.41
N GLY A 34 2.97 -1.43 10.71
CA GLY A 34 1.76 -0.61 10.65
C GLY A 34 1.09 -0.53 9.27
N LEU A 35 1.65 -1.19 8.25
CA LEU A 35 1.02 -1.32 6.93
C LEU A 35 0.45 -2.72 6.71
N CYS A 36 -0.69 -2.79 6.04
CA CYS A 36 -1.29 -4.02 5.58
C CYS A 36 -0.80 -4.36 4.18
N CYS A 37 -0.62 -5.65 3.91
CA CYS A 37 -0.40 -6.14 2.57
C CYS A 37 -1.74 -6.39 1.89
N SER A 38 -2.10 -5.61 0.87
CA SER A 38 -3.35 -5.81 0.12
C SER A 38 -3.35 -7.14 -0.63
N LYS A 39 -4.53 -7.65 -1.02
CA LYS A 39 -4.71 -8.85 -1.87
C LYS A 39 -3.98 -8.78 -3.21
N PHE A 40 -3.66 -7.56 -3.63
CA PHE A 40 -2.94 -7.26 -4.87
C PHE A 40 -1.43 -7.17 -4.70
N GLY A 41 -0.91 -7.26 -3.47
CA GLY A 41 0.52 -7.29 -3.20
C GLY A 41 1.15 -5.91 -3.06
N TRP A 42 0.40 -4.95 -2.54
CA TRP A 42 0.86 -3.59 -2.27
C TRP A 42 0.69 -3.24 -0.80
N CYS A 43 1.64 -2.51 -0.25
CA CYS A 43 1.60 -2.02 1.12
C CYS A 43 0.78 -0.74 1.25
N GLY A 44 -0.09 -0.68 2.25
CA GLY A 44 -0.88 0.52 2.57
C GLY A 44 -1.68 0.36 3.86
N TYR A 45 -2.34 1.43 4.30
CA TYR A 45 -3.09 1.47 5.57
C TYR A 45 -4.60 1.74 5.38
N THR A 46 -5.07 1.90 4.14
CA THR A 46 -6.49 2.14 3.85
C THR A 46 -7.29 0.85 3.80
N ASP A 47 -8.62 0.93 3.81
CA ASP A 47 -9.50 -0.25 3.68
C ASP A 47 -9.27 -1.06 2.40
N ALA A 48 -8.80 -0.42 1.32
CA ALA A 48 -8.40 -1.12 0.10
C ALA A 48 -7.23 -2.12 0.34
N HIS A 49 -6.47 -1.92 1.41
CA HIS A 49 -5.34 -2.75 1.83
C HIS A 49 -5.66 -3.60 3.06
N CYS A 50 -6.40 -3.04 4.02
CA CYS A 50 -6.57 -3.59 5.36
C CYS A 50 -7.94 -4.24 5.62
N ALA A 51 -8.98 -3.93 4.84
CA ALA A 51 -10.31 -4.42 5.14
C ALA A 51 -10.39 -5.96 5.08
N PRO A 52 -11.31 -6.60 5.82
CA PRO A 52 -11.54 -8.03 5.73
C PRO A 52 -11.75 -8.47 4.27
N GLY A 53 -10.96 -9.44 3.81
CA GLY A 53 -10.99 -9.92 2.41
C GLY A 53 -10.16 -9.10 1.42
N ASN A 54 -9.62 -7.95 1.82
CA ASN A 54 -8.69 -7.15 1.02
C ASN A 54 -7.23 -7.26 1.47
N CYS A 55 -6.94 -8.00 2.54
CA CYS A 55 -5.60 -8.15 3.11
C CYS A 55 -5.04 -9.58 3.02
N GLN A 56 -3.75 -9.72 2.70
CA GLN A 56 -2.98 -10.99 2.69
C GLN A 56 -2.20 -11.22 3.99
N SER A 57 -1.54 -10.18 4.52
CA SER A 57 -0.67 -10.26 5.70
C SER A 57 -0.63 -8.91 6.42
N GLN A 58 -0.27 -8.93 7.72
CA GLN A 58 -0.33 -7.74 8.60
C GLN A 58 -1.74 -7.13 8.66
N CYS A 59 -2.77 -7.97 8.63
CA CYS A 59 -4.15 -7.54 8.66
C CYS A 59 -4.57 -7.08 10.06
N PRO A 60 -5.49 -6.11 10.17
CA PRO A 60 -6.05 -5.72 11.45
C PRO A 60 -6.70 -6.92 12.15
N PRO A 61 -6.67 -6.98 13.50
CA PRO A 61 -7.42 -7.99 14.24
C PRO A 61 -8.92 -7.89 13.90
N ARG A 62 -9.63 -9.01 13.92
CA ARG A 62 -11.06 -9.08 13.52
C ARG A 62 -11.99 -8.15 14.33
N ASN A 63 -11.55 -7.62 15.46
CA ASN A 63 -12.27 -6.60 16.24
C ASN A 63 -12.20 -5.18 15.65
N TYR A 64 -11.49 -4.98 14.53
CA TYR A 64 -11.53 -3.73 13.76
C TYR A 64 -12.95 -3.38 13.29
N LEU A 65 -13.78 -4.40 12.99
CA LEU A 65 -15.20 -4.21 12.67
C LEU A 65 -16.05 -3.84 13.91
N HIS A 66 -15.61 -4.23 15.11
CA HIS A 66 -16.32 -3.89 16.35
C HIS A 66 -16.01 -2.46 16.83
N LEU A 67 -14.82 -1.93 16.50
CA LEU A 67 -14.45 -0.54 16.79
C LEU A 67 -15.14 0.46 15.82
N LEU A 68 -15.34 0.08 14.56
CA LEU A 68 -16.08 0.92 13.60
C LEU A 68 -17.60 0.99 13.86
N LEU A 69 -18.17 0.03 14.60
CA LEU A 69 -19.59 0.01 15.01
C LEU A 69 -19.84 0.66 16.39
N LEU A 70 -18.79 0.99 17.14
CA LEU A 70 -18.92 1.80 18.37
C LEU A 70 -18.77 3.31 18.12
N GLU A 71 -18.38 3.69 16.90
CA GLU A 71 -18.28 5.08 16.45
C GLU A 71 -19.47 5.49 15.54
N THR A 72 -20.59 4.75 15.60
CA THR A 72 -21.88 5.07 14.95
C THR A 72 -23.01 5.04 15.97
#